data_AF-A0A7C3GG45-F1
#
_entry.id   AF-A0A7C3GG45-F1
#
_cell.length_a   1.000
_cell.length_b   1.000
_cell.length_c   1.000
_cell.angle_alpha   90.00
_cell.angle_beta   90.00
_cell.angle_gamma   90.00
#
_symmetry.space_group_name_H-M   'P 1'
#
loop_
_entity.id
_entity.type
_entity.pdbx_description
1 polymer ?
#
loop_
_entity_poly.entity_id
_entity_poly.type
_entity_poly.pdbx_seq_one_letter_code
_entity_poly.pdbx_strand_id
1 'polypeptide(L)' 'MRNTALMNGALIGFGLGFILASIALYRLVADYVPQYANTWYFQGIAIVGGAGLIVGIIFEIIERVKARKQPAETEEIE' A
#
# COMPACT_ATOMS: atom_id res chain seq x y z
N MET A 1 4.00 -1.43 18.45
CA MET A 1 4.97 -1.04 17.39
C MET A 1 5.33 -2.21 16.47
N ARG A 2 5.87 -3.35 16.96
CA ARG A 2 6.30 -4.47 16.07
C ARG A 2 5.19 -5.05 15.18
N ASN A 3 3.99 -5.29 15.71
CA ASN A 3 2.86 -5.80 14.91
C ASN A 3 2.31 -4.75 13.93
N THR A 4 2.33 -3.48 14.29
CA THR A 4 1.81 -2.38 13.44
C THR A 4 2.72 -2.15 12.24
N ALA A 5 4.04 -2.09 12.45
CA ALA A 5 5.02 -1.95 11.36
C ALA A 5 4.96 -3.13 10.38
N LEU A 6 4.79 -4.36 10.88
CA LEU A 6 4.59 -5.55 10.04
C LEU A 6 3.30 -5.45 9.21
N MET A 7 2.20 -4.97 9.82
CA MET A 7 0.93 -4.79 9.14
C MET A 7 1.00 -3.68 8.06
N ASN A 8 1.60 -2.54 8.37
CA ASN A 8 1.78 -1.45 7.41
C ASN A 8 2.67 -1.90 6.24
N GLY A 9 3.78 -2.58 6.55
CA GLY A 9 4.66 -3.17 5.55
C GLY A 9 3.97 -4.20 4.67
N ALA A 10 3.11 -5.05 5.25
CA ALA A 10 2.30 -6.02 4.51
C ALA A 10 1.31 -5.35 3.56
N LEU A 11 0.64 -4.27 3.98
CA LEU A 11 -0.28 -3.51 3.12
C LEU A 11 0.43 -2.82 1.96
N ILE A 12 1.59 -2.19 2.23
CA ILE A 12 2.43 -1.58 1.20
C ILE A 12 2.93 -2.64 0.21
N GLY A 13 3.45 -3.75 0.74
CA GLY A 13 3.95 -4.88 -0.06
C GLY A 13 2.86 -5.52 -0.92
N PHE A 14 1.66 -5.69 -0.36
CA PHE A 14 0.48 -6.16 -1.10
C PHE A 14 0.11 -5.21 -2.24
N GLY A 15 0.05 -3.90 -1.96
CA GLY A 15 -0.24 -2.88 -2.97
C GLY A 15 0.77 -2.92 -4.12
N LEU A 16 2.07 -2.92 -3.82
CA LEU A 16 3.13 -3.00 -4.83
C LEU A 16 3.10 -4.32 -5.62
N GLY A 17 2.96 -5.45 -4.93
CA GLY A 17 2.91 -6.77 -5.57
C GLY A 17 1.70 -6.90 -6.50
N PHE A 18 0.54 -6.38 -6.09
CA PHE A 18 -0.67 -6.39 -6.91
C PHE A 18 -0.54 -5.52 -8.16
N ILE A 19 0.06 -4.33 -8.03
CA ILE A 19 0.35 -3.45 -9.17
C ILE A 19 1.26 -4.17 -10.17
N LEU A 20 2.35 -4.77 -9.72
CA LEU A 20 3.30 -5.49 -10.58
C LEU A 20 2.65 -6.70 -11.27
N ALA A 21 1.91 -7.52 -10.52
CA ALA A 21 1.20 -8.67 -11.07
C ALA A 21 0.19 -8.24 -12.15
N SER A 22 -0.53 -7.15 -11.91
CA SER A 22 -1.52 -6.63 -12.85
C SER A 22 -0.89 -6.06 -14.12
N ILE A 23 0.27 -5.38 -14.03
CA ILE A 23 1.03 -4.94 -15.21
C ILE A 23 1.50 -6.13 -16.04
N ALA A 24 2.00 -7.18 -15.38
CA ALA A 24 2.42 -8.40 -16.06
C ALA A 24 1.24 -9.09 -16.77
N LEU A 25 0.10 -9.20 -16.10
CA LEU A 25 -1.11 -9.79 -16.66
C LEU A 25 -1.68 -8.98 -17.83
N TYR A 26 -1.62 -7.65 -17.77
CA TYR A 26 -2.07 -6.79 -18.86
C TYR A 26 -1.34 -7.07 -20.16
N ARG A 27 -0.01 -7.25 -20.12
CA ARG A 27 0.78 -7.60 -21.31
C ARG A 27 0.27 -8.87 -21.98
N LEU A 28 -0.11 -9.87 -21.18
CA LEU A 28 -0.65 -11.12 -21.69
C LEU A 28 -2.08 -10.94 -22.23
N VAL A 29 -2.96 -10.29 -21.47
CA VAL A 29 -4.40 -10.19 -21.81
C VAL A 29 -4.64 -9.22 -22.97
N ALA A 30 -3.81 -8.19 -23.15
CA ALA A 30 -3.94 -7.22 -24.23
C ALA A 30 -3.87 -7.87 -25.62
N ASP A 31 -3.09 -8.93 -25.78
CA ASP A 31 -2.91 -9.62 -27.06
C ASP A 31 -4.11 -10.50 -27.43
N TYR A 32 -4.86 -11.00 -26.45
CA TYR A 32 -6.01 -11.90 -26.69
C TYR A 32 -7.36 -11.19 -26.58
N VAL A 33 -7.51 -10.27 -25.63
CA VAL A 33 -8.77 -9.58 -25.33
C VAL A 33 -8.52 -8.10 -24.99
N PRO A 34 -8.14 -7.27 -25.97
CA PRO A 34 -7.66 -5.89 -25.74
C PRO A 34 -8.68 -4.97 -25.05
N GLN A 35 -9.96 -5.15 -25.37
CA GLN A 35 -11.08 -4.40 -24.76
C GLN A 35 -11.30 -4.75 -23.28
N TYR A 36 -11.02 -5.99 -22.88
CA TYR A 36 -11.07 -6.41 -21.48
C TYR A 36 -9.81 -5.98 -20.72
N ALA A 37 -8.65 -6.06 -21.39
CA ALA A 37 -7.35 -5.74 -20.82
C ALA A 37 -7.32 -4.31 -20.25
N ASN A 38 -7.80 -3.31 -20.99
CA ASN A 38 -7.81 -1.92 -20.51
C ASN A 38 -8.72 -1.73 -19.29
N THR A 39 -9.92 -2.33 -19.31
CA THR A 39 -10.88 -2.22 -18.20
C THR A 39 -10.31 -2.86 -16.93
N TRP A 40 -9.72 -4.04 -17.05
CA TRP A 40 -9.10 -4.76 -15.93
C TRP A 40 -7.84 -4.07 -15.41
N TYR A 41 -7.01 -3.56 -16.32
CA TYR A 41 -5.79 -2.84 -15.98
C TYR A 41 -6.10 -1.61 -15.13
N PHE A 42 -7.04 -0.77 -15.57
CA PHE A 42 -7.41 0.42 -14.83
C PHE A 42 -8.12 0.09 -13.53
N GLN A 43 -9.12 -0.80 -13.54
CA GLN A 43 -9.91 -1.08 -12.34
C GLN A 43 -9.11 -1.88 -11.30
N GLY A 44 -8.42 -2.94 -11.71
CA GLY A 44 -7.64 -3.78 -10.80
C GLY A 44 -6.49 -3.00 -10.17
N ILE A 45 -5.65 -2.35 -10.98
CA ILE A 45 -4.46 -1.64 -10.49
C ILE A 45 -4.84 -0.44 -9.65
N ALA A 46 -5.73 0.43 -10.16
CA ALA A 46 -6.03 1.68 -9.48
C ALA A 46 -6.82 1.44 -8.19
N ILE A 47 -7.77 0.51 -8.19
CA ILE A 47 -8.64 0.28 -7.04
C ILE A 47 -7.93 -0.60 -6.00
N VAL A 48 -7.44 -1.79 -6.37
CA VAL A 48 -6.92 -2.74 -5.39
C VAL A 48 -5.47 -2.44 -5.03
N GLY A 49 -4.61 -2.28 -6.04
CA GLY A 49 -3.20 -1.96 -5.84
C GLY A 49 -2.99 -0.57 -5.24
N GLY A 50 -3.66 0.43 -5.82
CA GLY A 50 -3.63 1.82 -5.36
C GLY A 50 -4.18 2.00 -3.96
N ALA A 51 -5.36 1.45 -3.64
CA ALA A 51 -5.92 1.60 -2.29
C ALA A 51 -5.05 0.92 -1.23
N GLY A 52 -4.55 -0.30 -1.49
CA GLY A 52 -3.66 -0.99 -0.55
C GLY A 52 -2.37 -0.19 -0.26
N LEU A 53 -1.76 0.37 -1.30
CA LEU A 53 -0.57 1.20 -1.17
C LEU A 53 -0.84 2.49 -0.39
N ILE A 54 -1.89 3.23 -0.77
CA ILE A 54 -2.25 4.51 -0.14
C ILE A 54 -2.58 4.30 1.34
N VAL A 55 -3.39 3.29 1.65
CA VAL A 55 -3.78 2.97 3.03
C VAL A 55 -2.56 2.61 3.87
N GLY A 56 -1.66 1.75 3.35
CA GLY A 56 -0.43 1.38 4.03
C GLY A 56 0.48 2.60 4.32
N ILE A 57 0.65 3.49 3.35
CA ILE A 57 1.44 4.72 3.50
C ILE A 57 0.83 5.66 4.56
N ILE A 58 -0.49 5.86 4.53
CA ILE A 58 -1.18 6.73 5.49
C ILE A 58 -0.99 6.23 6.92
N PHE A 59 -1.16 4.93 7.16
CA PHE A 59 -0.96 4.36 8.49
C PHE A 59 0.48 4.51 8.97
N GLU A 60 1.46 4.30 8.09
CA GLU A 60 2.87 4.48 8.41
C GLU A 60 3.19 5.95 8.78
N ILE A 61 2.63 6.92 8.06
CA ILE A 61 2.81 8.35 8.37
C ILE A 61 2.20 8.68 9.73
N ILE A 62 0.97 8.23 10.00
CA ILE A 62 0.29 8.48 11.28
C ILE A 62 1.09 7.91 12.45
N GLU A 63 1.61 6.69 12.33
CA GLU A 63 2.40 6.05 13.38
C GLU A 63 3.71 6.81 13.63
N ARG A 64 4.42 7.24 12.58
CA ARG A 64 5.63 8.07 12.71
C ARG A 64 5.35 9.41 13.36
N VAL A 65 4.24 10.06 13.02
CA VAL A 65 3.84 11.33 13.65
C VAL A 65 3.54 11.11 15.13
N LYS A 66 2.85 10.04 15.49
CA LYS A 66 2.54 9.70 16.89
C LYS A 66 3.80 9.42 17.70
N ALA A 67 4.73 8.62 17.15
CA ALA A 67 5.99 8.29 17.81
C ALA A 67 6.88 9.53 18.05
N ARG A 68 6.87 10.51 17.13
CA ARG A 68 7.61 11.78 17.29
C ARG A 68 7.01 12.73 18.33
N LYS A 69 5.73 12.58 18.68
CA LYS A 69 5.06 13.40 19.71
C LYS A 69 5.24 12.85 21.12
N GLN A 70 5.65 11.59 21.28
CA GLN A 70 5.86 10.94 22.58
C GLN A 70 7.21 11.14 23.31
N PRO A 71 8.30 11.67 22.74
CA PRO A 71 9.59 11.66 23.43
C PRO A 71 9.82 12.81 24.45
N ALA A 72 8.84 13.69 24.71
CA ALA A 72 9.04 14.85 25.59
C ALA A 72 8.27 14.80 26.93
N GLU A 73 7.36 13.86 27.14
CA GLU A 73 6.50 13.82 28.35
C GLU A 73 7.07 12.98 29.50
N THR A 74 8.19 12.27 29.29
CA THR A 74 8.70 11.29 30.27
C THR A 74 9.94 11.76 31.05
N GLU A 75 10.47 12.96 30.78
CA GLU A 75 11.65 13.50 31.48
C GLU A 75 11.31 14.52 32.60
N GLU A 76 10.05 14.88 32.83
CA GLU A 76 9.67 15.87 33.86
C GLU A 76 9.19 15.27 35.21
N ILE A 77 9.39 13.97 35.45
CA ILE A 77 9.02 13.34 36.74
C ILE A 77 10.19 12.50 37.26
N GLU A 78 11.26 13.17 37.70
CA GLU A 78 12.20 12.64 38.71
C GLU A 78 12.61 13.73 39.69
#